data_AF-A0A7Y3W000-F1
#
_entry.id   AF-A0A7Y3W000-F1
#
_cell.length_a   1.000
_cell.length_b   1.000
_cell.length_c   1.000
_cell.angle_alpha   90.00
_cell.angle_beta   90.00
_cell.angle_gamma   90.00
#
_symmetry.space_group_name_H-M   'P 1'
#
loop_
_entity.id
_entity.type
_entity.pdbx_description
1 polymer ?
#
loop_
_entity_poly.entity_id
_entity_poly.type
_entity_poly.pdbx_seq_one_letter_code
_entity_poly.pdbx_strand_id
1 'polypeptide(L)'
;MKRLFLTLLLITSFAINAQTEDCSGSYFFLIEGKDGHILDYKIQLNPDQTFVFTSFNRVVDMRGNHDTNKKGKGTWKVENKIIKFTTEPTDLNQDYTLNFSGTTARIVKKSPRDTSDKVIPTALQFYKSEIRTIENLKFLLKE
;
A
#
# COMPACT_ATOMS: atom_id res chain seq x y z
N MET A 1 47.02 -23.31 -19.46
CA MET A 1 46.40 -22.42 -18.46
C MET A 1 45.72 -21.21 -19.12
N LYS A 2 44.65 -21.42 -19.91
CA LYS A 2 43.86 -20.31 -20.50
C LYS A 2 42.34 -20.56 -20.49
N ARG A 3 41.90 -21.79 -20.16
CA ARG A 3 40.46 -22.14 -20.07
C ARG A 3 39.91 -22.16 -18.64
N LEU A 4 40.77 -22.09 -17.63
CA LEU A 4 40.38 -22.05 -16.22
C LEU A 4 39.94 -20.66 -15.73
N PHE A 5 40.16 -19.61 -16.53
CA PHE A 5 39.73 -18.25 -16.19
C PHE A 5 38.33 -17.90 -16.68
N LEU A 6 37.75 -18.67 -17.63
CA LEU A 6 36.43 -18.34 -18.18
C LEU A 6 35.27 -18.83 -17.30
N THR A 7 35.49 -19.85 -16.45
CA THR A 7 34.46 -20.38 -15.54
C THR A 7 34.29 -19.55 -14.27
N LEU A 8 35.24 -18.67 -13.94
CA LEU A 8 35.14 -17.82 -12.74
C LEU A 8 34.30 -16.55 -12.98
N LEU A 9 34.01 -16.20 -14.24
CA LEU A 9 33.27 -14.98 -14.59
C LEU A 9 31.74 -15.13 -14.58
N LEU A 10 31.21 -16.35 -14.37
CA LEU A 10 29.77 -16.64 -14.40
C LEU A 10 29.10 -16.66 -13.02
N ILE A 11 29.87 -16.51 -11.94
CA ILE A 11 29.37 -16.67 -10.56
C ILE A 11 29.05 -15.32 -9.88
N THR A 12 29.31 -14.18 -10.52
CA THR A 12 29.13 -12.85 -9.89
C THR A 12 27.78 -12.18 -10.15
N SER A 13 26.85 -12.82 -10.89
CA SER A 13 25.53 -12.24 -11.15
C SER A 13 24.54 -12.35 -9.97
N PHE A 14 24.91 -12.99 -8.86
CA PHE A 14 23.97 -13.46 -7.84
C PHE A 14 24.01 -12.72 -6.50
N ALA A 15 24.39 -11.44 -6.49
CA ALA A 15 24.53 -10.70 -5.24
C ALA A 15 23.81 -9.35 -5.25
N ILE A 16 22.47 -9.34 -5.24
CA ILE A 16 21.66 -8.43 -4.39
C ILE A 16 20.26 -9.04 -4.14
N ASN A 17 20.17 -10.18 -3.44
CA ASN A 17 18.93 -10.47 -2.71
C ASN A 17 18.97 -9.69 -1.40
N ALA A 18 18.80 -8.36 -1.49
CA ALA A 18 18.22 -7.64 -0.37
C ALA A 18 16.84 -8.29 -0.21
N GLN A 19 16.57 -8.91 0.94
CA GLN A 19 15.25 -9.49 1.21
C GLN A 19 14.24 -8.35 1.13
N THR A 20 13.62 -8.18 -0.03
CA THR A 20 12.50 -7.26 -0.22
C THR A 20 11.40 -7.81 0.66
N GLU A 21 11.09 -7.07 1.73
CA GLU A 21 9.98 -7.39 2.58
C GLU A 21 8.73 -7.43 1.69
N ASP A 22 8.10 -8.60 1.61
CA ASP A 22 6.85 -8.76 0.87
C ASP A 22 5.76 -7.97 1.59
N CYS A 23 5.40 -6.85 0.98
CA CYS A 23 4.35 -5.95 1.45
C CYS A 23 3.05 -6.17 0.67
N SER A 24 3.01 -7.10 -0.28
CA SER A 24 1.84 -7.35 -1.11
C SER A 24 0.65 -7.83 -0.27
N GLY A 25 -0.55 -7.46 -0.70
CA GLY A 25 -1.77 -7.78 0.01
C GLY A 25 -2.88 -6.75 -0.18
N SER A 26 -4.07 -7.11 0.29
CA SER A 26 -5.25 -6.25 0.30
C SER A 26 -5.42 -5.63 1.68
N TYR A 27 -5.37 -4.30 1.78
CA TYR A 27 -5.53 -3.57 3.03
C TYR A 27 -6.80 -2.73 3.03
N PHE A 28 -7.48 -2.67 4.17
CA PHE A 28 -8.83 -2.11 4.30
C PHE A 28 -8.92 -1.16 5.48
N PHE A 29 -9.74 -0.13 5.31
CA PHE A 29 -10.18 0.75 6.39
C PHE A 29 -11.67 0.99 6.23
N LEU A 30 -12.46 0.50 7.18
CA LEU A 30 -13.92 0.59 7.19
C LEU A 30 -14.39 1.27 8.47
N ILE A 31 -15.19 2.32 8.31
CA ILE A 31 -15.99 2.91 9.38
C ILE A 31 -17.44 2.91 8.92
N GLU A 32 -18.32 2.36 9.76
CA GLU A 32 -19.77 2.40 9.57
C GLU A 32 -20.39 3.12 10.77
N GLY A 33 -20.94 4.30 10.51
CA GLY A 33 -21.69 5.08 11.49
C GLY A 33 -23.11 4.52 11.67
N LYS A 34 -23.64 4.60 12.89
CA LYS A 34 -25.03 4.18 13.19
C LYS A 34 -26.08 5.03 12.45
N ASP A 35 -25.68 6.21 12.03
CA ASP A 35 -26.43 7.19 11.23
C ASP A 35 -26.38 6.89 9.72
N GLY A 36 -25.73 5.78 9.31
CA GLY A 36 -25.63 5.37 7.91
C GLY A 36 -24.48 6.00 7.14
N HIS A 37 -23.63 6.81 7.79
CA HIS A 37 -22.38 7.26 7.20
C HIS A 37 -21.43 6.08 7.01
N ILE A 38 -20.74 6.03 5.87
CA ILE A 38 -19.80 4.93 5.56
C ILE A 38 -18.52 5.53 5.02
N LEU A 39 -17.39 5.01 5.50
CA LEU A 39 -16.07 5.24 4.94
C LEU A 39 -15.41 3.90 4.66
N ASP A 40 -15.33 3.49 3.40
CA ASP A 40 -14.75 2.21 2.97
C ASP A 40 -13.60 2.47 2.00
N TYR A 41 -12.37 2.29 2.50
CA TYR A 41 -11.14 2.44 1.74
C TYR A 41 -10.43 1.11 1.58
N LYS A 42 -9.94 0.86 0.36
CA LYS A 42 -9.24 -0.37 -0.01
C LYS A 42 -8.01 -0.03 -0.81
N ILE A 43 -6.88 -0.66 -0.48
CA ILE A 43 -5.67 -0.61 -1.30
C ILE A 43 -5.11 -2.00 -1.50
N GLN A 44 -4.91 -2.37 -2.76
CA GLN A 44 -4.24 -3.59 -3.17
C GLN A 44 -2.79 -3.25 -3.51
N LEU A 45 -1.83 -3.86 -2.81
CA LEU A 45 -0.42 -3.85 -3.18
C LEU A 45 -0.11 -5.15 -3.93
N ASN A 46 0.13 -5.08 -5.23
CA ASN A 46 0.39 -6.25 -6.08
C ASN A 46 1.87 -6.68 -6.03
N PRO A 47 2.18 -7.98 -6.19
CA PRO A 47 3.56 -8.48 -6.23
C PRO A 47 4.44 -7.88 -7.33
N ASP A 48 3.83 -7.39 -8.41
CA ASP A 48 4.51 -6.70 -9.52
C ASP A 48 4.85 -5.23 -9.22
N GLN A 49 4.72 -4.81 -7.96
CA GLN A 49 4.97 -3.44 -7.49
C GLN A 49 3.98 -2.40 -8.02
N THR A 50 2.81 -2.83 -8.51
CA THR A 50 1.68 -1.94 -8.80
C THR A 50 0.71 -1.87 -7.62
N PHE A 51 -0.11 -0.81 -7.56
CA PHE A 51 -1.22 -0.74 -6.61
C PHE A 51 -2.52 -0.25 -7.26
N VAL A 52 -3.63 -0.61 -6.64
CA VAL A 52 -4.95 -0.04 -6.93
C VAL A 52 -5.61 0.36 -5.62
N PHE A 53 -6.11 1.59 -5.56
CA PHE A 53 -6.87 2.14 -4.45
C PHE A 53 -8.31 2.42 -4.88
N THR A 54 -9.27 2.06 -4.03
CA THR A 54 -10.66 2.48 -4.15
C THR A 54 -11.14 3.07 -2.84
N SER A 55 -11.95 4.12 -2.96
CA SER A 55 -12.63 4.74 -1.84
C SER A 55 -14.10 4.89 -2.15
N PHE A 56 -14.91 4.53 -1.17
CA PHE A 56 -16.33 4.81 -1.11
C PHE A 56 -16.59 5.61 0.17
N ASN A 57 -17.31 6.72 0.05
CA ASN A 57 -17.72 7.54 1.16
C ASN A 57 -19.19 7.93 1.00
N ARG A 58 -20.02 7.55 1.98
CA ARG A 58 -21.42 7.95 2.10
C ARG A 58 -21.57 8.94 3.24
N VAL A 59 -22.14 10.09 2.91
CA VAL A 59 -22.55 11.10 3.88
C VAL A 59 -24.07 11.16 3.88
N VAL A 60 -24.68 11.04 5.05
CA VAL A 60 -26.14 11.16 5.22
C VAL A 60 -26.45 12.53 5.81
N ASP A 61 -27.30 13.32 5.14
CA ASP A 61 -27.78 14.61 5.66
C ASP A 61 -29.30 14.76 5.47
N MET A 62 -29.85 15.92 5.84
CA MET A 62 -31.29 16.19 5.71
C MET A 62 -31.81 16.10 4.26
N ARG A 63 -30.94 16.13 3.25
CA ARG A 63 -31.28 16.00 1.83
C ARG A 63 -31.11 14.57 1.31
N GLY A 64 -30.68 13.64 2.15
CA GLY A 64 -30.51 12.23 1.82
C GLY A 64 -29.04 11.78 1.79
N ASN A 65 -28.77 10.74 1.00
CA ASN A 65 -27.46 10.10 0.92
C ASN A 65 -26.63 10.70 -0.21
N HIS A 66 -25.39 11.07 0.10
CA HIS A 66 -24.41 11.58 -0.84
C HIS A 66 -23.23 10.62 -0.92
N ASP A 67 -23.24 9.80 -1.97
CA ASP A 67 -22.21 8.79 -2.21
C ASP A 67 -21.11 9.36 -3.12
N THR A 68 -19.87 9.22 -2.69
CA THR A 68 -18.70 9.62 -3.48
C THR A 68 -17.75 8.43 -3.64
N ASN A 69 -17.27 8.24 -4.87
CA ASN A 69 -16.33 7.20 -5.22
C ASN A 69 -15.09 7.84 -5.85
N LYS A 70 -13.91 7.42 -5.39
CA LYS A 70 -12.64 7.83 -6.02
C LYS A 70 -11.71 6.63 -6.12
N LYS A 71 -10.91 6.60 -7.18
CA LYS A 71 -9.91 5.56 -7.40
C LYS A 71 -8.55 6.16 -7.69
N GLY A 72 -7.50 5.43 -7.35
CA GLY A 72 -6.13 5.73 -7.68
C GLY A 72 -5.40 4.45 -8.08
N LYS A 73 -4.35 4.59 -8.88
CA LYS A 73 -3.45 3.48 -9.21
C LYS A 73 -2.05 4.01 -9.47
N GLY A 74 -1.09 3.10 -9.57
CA GLY A 74 0.29 3.42 -9.88
C GLY A 74 1.23 2.35 -9.36
N THR A 75 2.42 2.75 -8.94
CA THR A 75 3.46 1.85 -8.42
C THR A 75 3.84 2.15 -6.98
N TRP A 76 4.44 1.18 -6.32
CA TRP A 76 4.98 1.31 -4.97
C TRP A 76 6.33 0.63 -4.84
N LYS A 77 7.18 1.14 -3.95
CA LYS A 77 8.47 0.53 -3.62
C LYS A 77 8.82 0.70 -2.15
N VAL A 78 9.63 -0.21 -1.63
CA VAL A 78 10.14 -0.14 -0.25
C VAL A 78 11.55 0.44 -0.24
N GLU A 79 11.74 1.57 0.46
CA GLU A 79 13.05 2.17 0.70
C GLU A 79 13.19 2.46 2.20
N ASN A 80 14.23 1.92 2.85
CA ASN A 80 14.46 2.11 4.29
C ASN A 80 13.21 1.79 5.14
N LYS A 81 12.54 0.66 4.82
CA LYS A 81 11.29 0.21 5.45
C LYS A 81 10.09 1.17 5.27
N ILE A 82 10.18 2.11 4.34
CA ILE A 82 9.10 3.03 3.98
C ILE A 82 8.59 2.65 2.59
N ILE A 83 7.30 2.36 2.50
CA ILE A 83 6.60 2.22 1.23
C ILE A 83 6.39 3.62 0.67
N LYS A 84 6.87 3.86 -0.54
CA LYS A 84 6.68 5.09 -1.30
C LYS A 84 5.79 4.80 -2.49
N PHE A 85 4.75 5.61 -2.68
CA PHE A 85 3.83 5.49 -3.80
C PHE A 85 4.17 6.51 -4.89
N THR A 86 3.97 6.10 -6.13
CA THR A 86 4.10 6.93 -7.32
C THR A 86 2.87 6.71 -8.21
N THR A 87 2.27 7.80 -8.67
CA THR A 87 1.25 7.82 -9.71
C THR A 87 1.81 8.59 -10.89
N GLU A 88 1.94 7.93 -12.03
CA GLU A 88 2.39 8.57 -13.26
C GLU A 88 1.22 9.26 -13.97
N PRO A 89 1.45 10.24 -14.86
CA PRO A 89 0.37 10.87 -15.62
C PRO A 89 -0.49 9.86 -16.40
N THR A 90 0.11 8.77 -16.88
CA THR A 90 -0.59 7.67 -17.58
C THR A 90 -1.48 6.83 -16.67
N ASP A 91 -1.28 6.91 -15.35
CA ASP A 91 -2.13 6.24 -14.37
C ASP A 91 -3.43 7.00 -14.10
N LEU A 92 -3.48 8.28 -14.49
CA LEU A 92 -4.63 9.16 -14.29
C LEU A 92 -5.55 9.15 -15.52
N ASN A 93 -6.85 8.99 -15.28
CA ASN A 93 -7.90 9.10 -16.29
C ASN A 93 -9.25 9.41 -15.63
N GLN A 94 -10.35 9.31 -16.39
CA GLN A 94 -11.69 9.59 -15.88
C GLN A 94 -12.10 8.71 -14.68
N ASP A 95 -11.61 7.47 -14.62
CA ASP A 95 -11.92 6.52 -13.55
C ASP A 95 -10.92 6.58 -12.39
N TYR A 96 -9.64 6.84 -12.68
CA TYR A 96 -8.54 6.90 -11.72
C TYR A 96 -8.06 8.35 -11.59
N THR A 97 -8.56 9.04 -10.57
CA THR A 97 -8.37 10.49 -10.41
C THR A 97 -7.46 10.87 -9.24
N LEU A 98 -7.14 9.92 -8.35
CA LEU A 98 -6.30 10.17 -7.18
C LEU A 98 -4.82 10.02 -7.51
N ASN A 99 -4.05 11.07 -7.25
CA ASN A 99 -2.60 11.07 -7.32
C ASN A 99 -1.99 10.69 -5.96
N PHE A 100 -1.30 9.55 -5.91
CA PHE A 100 -0.63 9.06 -4.70
C PHE A 100 0.84 9.48 -4.60
N SER A 101 1.40 10.17 -5.62
CA SER A 101 2.79 10.61 -5.60
C SER A 101 3.12 11.40 -4.34
N GLY A 102 4.23 11.07 -3.69
CA GLY A 102 4.64 11.67 -2.41
C GLY A 102 3.97 11.05 -1.18
N THR A 103 3.03 10.11 -1.36
CA THR A 103 2.44 9.34 -0.27
C THR A 103 3.45 8.33 0.28
N THR A 104 3.52 8.21 1.60
CA THR A 104 4.40 7.26 2.29
C THR A 104 3.66 6.47 3.36
N ALA A 105 4.02 5.19 3.49
CA ALA A 105 3.46 4.27 4.46
C ALA A 105 4.51 3.30 5.02
N ARG A 106 4.15 2.52 6.03
CA ARG A 106 4.93 1.36 6.50
C ARG A 106 4.03 0.19 6.82
N ILE A 107 4.57 -1.02 6.67
CA ILE A 107 3.95 -2.22 7.25
C ILE A 107 4.20 -2.24 8.76
N VAL A 108 3.12 -2.33 9.52
CA VAL A 108 3.12 -2.59 10.95
C VAL A 108 2.69 -4.05 11.11
N LYS A 109 3.56 -4.88 11.66
CA LYS A 109 3.28 -6.28 11.98
C LYS A 109 4.04 -6.68 13.24
N LYS A 110 3.67 -7.82 13.82
CA LYS A 110 4.38 -8.37 14.98
C LYS A 110 5.86 -8.57 14.65
N SER A 111 6.73 -8.14 15.55
CA SER A 111 8.16 -8.39 15.39
C SER A 111 8.43 -9.89 15.55
N PRO A 112 9.26 -10.52 14.71
CA PRO A 112 9.68 -11.91 14.92
C PRO A 112 10.38 -12.15 16.26
N ARG A 113 10.84 -11.08 16.93
CA ARG A 113 11.49 -11.12 18.25
C ARG A 113 10.51 -10.93 19.41
N ASP A 114 9.27 -10.55 19.14
CA ASP A 114 8.24 -10.38 20.16
C ASP A 114 7.61 -11.73 20.49
N THR A 115 7.94 -12.26 21.67
CA THR A 115 7.47 -13.55 22.18
C THR A 115 6.19 -13.45 23.01
N SER A 116 5.59 -12.27 23.15
CA SER A 116 4.34 -12.12 23.91
C SER A 116 3.18 -12.80 23.19
N ASP A 117 2.11 -13.16 23.91
CA ASP A 117 0.89 -13.72 23.30
C ASP A 117 0.02 -12.66 22.63
N LYS A 118 0.49 -11.41 22.55
CA LYS A 118 -0.24 -10.31 21.92
C LYS A 118 -0.42 -10.59 20.43
N VAL A 119 -1.67 -10.52 19.97
CA VAL A 119 -2.02 -10.51 18.54
C VAL A 119 -1.84 -9.09 18.03
N ILE A 120 -0.92 -8.90 17.07
CA ILE A 120 -0.69 -7.62 16.41
C ILE A 120 -1.07 -7.83 14.94
N PRO A 121 -2.23 -7.30 14.48
CA PRO A 121 -2.64 -7.47 13.10
C PRO A 121 -1.68 -6.75 12.17
N THR A 122 -1.42 -7.37 11.02
CA THR A 122 -0.63 -6.73 9.96
C THR A 122 -1.43 -5.57 9.39
N ALA A 123 -0.79 -4.41 9.22
CA ALA A 123 -1.44 -3.20 8.76
C ALA A 123 -0.51 -2.32 7.91
N LEU A 124 -1.09 -1.57 7.00
CA LEU A 124 -0.45 -0.49 6.26
C LEU A 124 -0.76 0.85 6.94
N GLN A 125 0.24 1.46 7.57
CA GLN A 125 0.12 2.76 8.23
C GLN A 125 0.62 3.86 7.29
N PHE A 126 -0.26 4.78 6.90
CA PHE A 126 0.10 6.00 6.16
C PHE A 126 0.68 7.05 7.11
N TYR A 127 1.69 7.82 6.65
CA TYR A 127 2.33 8.89 7.43
C TYR A 127 2.27 10.25 6.76
N LYS A 128 2.34 10.27 5.42
CA LYS A 128 2.31 11.50 4.62
C LYS A 128 1.49 11.21 3.37
N SER A 129 0.57 12.09 3.01
CA SER A 129 -0.12 12.06 1.72
C SER A 129 -0.71 13.44 1.40
N GLU A 130 -0.74 13.82 0.12
CA GLU A 130 -1.53 14.98 -0.32
C GLU A 130 -3.03 14.67 -0.32
N ILE A 131 -3.40 13.38 -0.35
CA ILE A 131 -4.77 12.92 -0.16
C ILE A 131 -5.07 12.95 1.34
N ARG A 132 -5.54 14.10 1.83
CA ARG A 132 -5.77 14.34 3.27
C ARG A 132 -6.62 13.28 3.98
N THR A 133 -7.55 12.65 3.26
CA THR A 133 -8.47 11.67 3.86
C THR A 133 -7.79 10.34 4.21
N ILE A 134 -6.60 10.05 3.67
CA ILE A 134 -5.84 8.83 4.02
C ILE A 134 -4.63 9.12 4.91
N GLU A 135 -4.27 10.38 5.10
CA GLU A 135 -3.14 10.74 5.93
C GLU A 135 -3.33 10.27 7.37
N ASN A 136 -2.28 9.68 7.96
CA ASN A 136 -2.30 9.09 9.31
C ASN A 136 -3.25 7.89 9.53
N LEU A 137 -3.94 7.41 8.50
CA LEU A 137 -4.80 6.23 8.63
C LEU A 137 -4.00 4.92 8.66
N LYS A 138 -4.57 3.91 9.33
CA LYS A 138 -4.05 2.55 9.41
C LYS A 138 -5.03 1.59 8.77
N PHE A 139 -4.62 0.96 7.67
CA PHE A 139 -5.43 -0.01 6.95
C PHE A 139 -5.01 -1.42 7.38
N LEU A 140 -5.96 -2.25 7.77
CA LEU A 140 -5.68 -3.62 8.21
C LEU A 140 -5.56 -4.54 7.00
N LEU A 141 -4.57 -5.44 7.02
CA LEU A 141 -4.47 -6.51 6.04
C LEU A 141 -5.69 -7.43 6.22
N LYS A 142 -6.37 -7.78 5.13
CA LYS A 142 -7.39 -8.81 5.17
C LYS A 142 -6.71 -10.17 5.27
N GLU A 143 -6.97 -10.86 6.36
CA GLU A 143 -6.58 -12.26 6.59
C GLU A 143 -7.30 -13.20 5.62
#